data_AF-A0A948MJX5-F1
#
_entry.id   AF-A0A948MJX5-F1
#
_cell.length_a   1.000
_cell.length_b   1.000
_cell.length_c   1.000
_cell.angle_alpha   90.00
_cell.angle_beta   90.00
_cell.angle_gamma   90.00
#
_symmetry.space_group_name_H-M   'P 1'
#
loop_
_entity.id
_entity.type
_entity.pdbx_description
1 polymer ?
#
loop_
_entity_poly.entity_id
_entity_poly.type
_entity_poly.pdbx_seq_one_letter_code
_entity_poly.pdbx_strand_id
1 'polypeptide(L)'
;MNLPNDHIVKSYDEEQQRLVAEIVRMGEMAVAQLEASMDVIEKRDENAAQRIIANDEAIDQLEQHISHDVMRLALRGPMARDLREILAGLRIPADIERIGDYAANVAKRSIALSKVPVIASHSAFRHFTPDFERNISDEIAKAVAAKGGVVQVPFGTAFIDPASAADTQAHFRAINDFDRNNTALKAQGQPAKDRAAFDKLWEEAHPPRSSTLAQVLDQIDYGVKL
;
A
#
# COMPACT_ATOMS: atom_id res chain seq x y z
N MET A 1 -28.02 27.64 -47.77
CA MET A 1 -29.00 26.64 -47.29
C MET A 1 -28.24 25.65 -46.42
N ASN A 2 -28.34 25.77 -45.08
CA ASN A 2 -27.86 24.74 -44.18
C ASN A 2 -28.77 23.52 -44.34
N LEU A 3 -28.20 22.39 -44.74
CA LEU A 3 -28.92 21.13 -44.86
C LEU A 3 -29.22 20.58 -43.45
N PRO A 4 -30.41 20.01 -43.20
CA PRO A 4 -30.80 19.46 -41.90
C PRO A 4 -29.85 18.39 -41.33
N ASN A 5 -29.04 17.74 -42.17
CA ASN A 5 -28.00 16.80 -41.74
C ASN A 5 -26.88 17.46 -40.92
N ASP A 6 -26.55 18.73 -41.17
CA ASP A 6 -25.41 19.39 -40.51
C ASP A 6 -25.71 19.70 -39.02
N HIS A 7 -26.97 19.93 -38.69
CA HIS A 7 -27.43 20.12 -37.31
C HIS A 7 -27.51 18.80 -36.53
N ILE A 8 -27.93 17.70 -37.18
CA ILE A 8 -28.03 16.38 -36.54
C ILE A 8 -26.62 15.85 -36.19
N VAL A 9 -25.65 15.98 -37.10
CA VAL A 9 -24.27 15.54 -36.88
C VAL A 9 -23.60 16.34 -35.76
N LYS A 10 -23.75 17.68 -35.73
CA LYS A 10 -23.20 18.50 -34.63
C LYS A 10 -23.78 18.14 -33.26
N SER A 11 -25.09 17.89 -33.17
CA SER A 11 -25.72 17.52 -31.90
C SER A 11 -25.23 16.16 -31.38
N TYR A 12 -24.88 15.25 -32.28
CA TYR A 12 -24.32 13.94 -31.93
C TYR A 12 -22.90 14.07 -31.38
N ASP A 13 -22.05 14.86 -32.04
CA ASP A 13 -20.67 15.11 -31.60
C ASP A 13 -20.64 15.79 -30.21
N GLU A 14 -21.54 16.73 -29.95
CA GLU A 14 -21.66 17.41 -28.65
C GLU A 14 -22.11 16.45 -27.53
N GLU A 15 -23.05 15.54 -27.80
CA GLU A 15 -23.47 14.50 -26.85
C GLU A 15 -22.33 13.50 -26.58
N GLN A 16 -21.58 13.12 -27.62
CA GLN A 16 -20.43 12.22 -27.48
C GLN A 16 -19.31 12.87 -26.64
N GLN A 17 -19.00 14.15 -26.88
CA GLN A 17 -18.02 14.88 -26.07
C GLN A 17 -18.45 14.98 -24.60
N ARG A 18 -19.74 15.18 -24.34
CA ARG A 18 -20.29 15.20 -22.97
C ARG A 18 -20.12 13.86 -22.28
N LEU A 19 -20.47 12.75 -22.94
CA LEU A 19 -20.28 11.41 -22.40
C LEU A 19 -18.82 11.12 -22.06
N VAL A 20 -17.89 11.48 -22.95
CA VAL A 20 -16.46 11.33 -22.68
C VAL A 20 -16.06 12.11 -21.42
N ALA A 21 -16.53 13.34 -21.25
CA ALA A 21 -16.24 14.14 -20.06
C ALA A 21 -16.83 13.52 -18.78
N GLU A 22 -18.04 12.93 -18.84
CA GLU A 22 -18.65 12.23 -17.71
C GLU A 22 -17.87 10.97 -17.32
N ILE A 23 -17.43 10.18 -18.30
CA ILE A 23 -16.58 9.00 -18.08
C ILE A 23 -15.25 9.39 -17.43
N VAL A 24 -14.61 10.45 -17.92
CA VAL A 24 -13.36 10.97 -17.33
C VAL A 24 -13.58 11.37 -15.87
N ARG A 25 -14.65 12.12 -15.60
CA ARG A 25 -15.01 12.51 -14.23
C ARG A 25 -15.27 11.31 -13.32
N MET A 26 -15.97 10.29 -13.81
CA MET A 26 -16.19 9.05 -13.08
C MET A 26 -14.87 8.35 -12.73
N GLY A 27 -13.93 8.33 -13.69
CA GLY A 27 -12.57 7.82 -13.47
C GLY A 27 -11.82 8.59 -12.40
N GLU A 28 -11.87 9.92 -12.40
CA GLU A 28 -11.25 10.76 -11.36
C GLU A 28 -11.82 10.46 -9.98
N MET A 29 -13.14 10.27 -9.87
CA MET A 29 -13.80 9.89 -8.62
C MET A 29 -13.35 8.52 -8.12
N ALA A 30 -13.29 7.52 -9.01
CA ALA A 30 -12.85 6.17 -8.66
C ALA A 30 -11.37 6.13 -8.23
N VAL A 31 -10.50 6.88 -8.89
CA VAL A 31 -9.08 7.00 -8.50
C VAL A 31 -8.95 7.65 -7.12
N ALA A 32 -9.63 8.77 -6.89
CA ALA A 32 -9.61 9.43 -5.59
C ALA A 32 -10.14 8.51 -4.47
N GLN A 33 -11.17 7.71 -4.75
CA GLN A 33 -11.72 6.75 -3.80
C GLN A 33 -10.75 5.60 -3.50
N LEU A 34 -10.05 5.10 -4.53
CA LEU A 34 -9.03 4.08 -4.39
C LEU A 34 -7.85 4.58 -3.54
N GLU A 35 -7.32 5.76 -3.82
CA GLU A 35 -6.24 6.38 -3.04
C GLU A 35 -6.65 6.56 -1.57
N ALA A 36 -7.86 7.10 -1.34
CA ALA A 36 -8.40 7.25 0.00
C ALA A 36 -8.55 5.90 0.74
N SER A 37 -8.90 4.82 0.03
CA SER A 37 -9.05 3.49 0.64
C SER A 37 -7.72 2.90 1.12
N MET A 38 -6.61 3.21 0.44
CA MET A 38 -5.27 2.83 0.87
C MET A 38 -4.86 3.57 2.14
N ASP A 39 -5.09 4.89 2.17
CA ASP A 39 -4.85 5.76 3.32
C ASP A 39 -5.57 5.28 4.59
N VAL A 40 -6.80 4.79 4.43
CA VAL A 40 -7.62 4.30 5.54
C VAL A 40 -7.05 3.03 6.17
N ILE A 41 -6.48 2.12 5.36
CA ILE A 41 -5.83 0.90 5.90
C ILE A 41 -4.62 1.29 6.76
N GLU A 42 -3.79 2.21 6.26
CA GLU A 42 -2.57 2.65 6.93
C GLU A 42 -2.88 3.38 8.24
N LYS A 43 -3.80 4.34 8.18
CA LYS A 43 -4.15 5.21 9.32
C LYS A 43 -5.16 4.58 10.28
N ARG A 44 -5.79 3.47 9.88
CA ARG A 44 -6.89 2.80 10.61
C ARG A 44 -8.01 3.78 11.00
N ASP A 45 -8.34 4.71 10.11
CA ASP A 45 -9.36 5.75 10.35
C ASP A 45 -10.76 5.25 9.93
N GLU A 46 -11.52 4.80 10.93
CA GLU A 46 -12.91 4.31 10.73
C GLU A 46 -13.84 5.39 10.18
N ASN A 47 -13.65 6.66 10.51
CA ASN A 47 -14.50 7.74 10.00
C ASN A 47 -14.22 7.99 8.51
N ALA A 48 -12.95 7.97 8.11
CA ALA A 48 -12.57 8.04 6.71
C ALA A 48 -13.06 6.83 5.92
N ALA A 49 -12.98 5.62 6.49
CA ALA A 49 -13.54 4.41 5.90
C ALA A 49 -15.04 4.57 5.61
N GLN A 50 -15.80 5.08 6.58
CA GLN A 50 -17.24 5.26 6.44
C GLN A 50 -17.61 6.27 5.35
N ARG A 51 -16.81 7.33 5.18
CA ARG A 51 -16.99 8.31 4.09
C ARG A 51 -16.78 7.67 2.72
N ILE A 52 -15.75 6.83 2.57
CA ILE A 52 -15.49 6.12 1.31
C ILE A 52 -16.68 5.21 0.95
N ILE A 53 -17.17 4.44 1.91
CA ILE A 53 -18.33 3.55 1.72
C ILE A 53 -19.57 4.35 1.28
N ALA A 54 -19.76 5.55 1.82
CA ALA A 54 -20.90 6.40 1.45
C ALA A 54 -20.73 7.08 0.08
N ASN A 55 -19.50 7.34 -0.36
CA ASN A 55 -19.22 8.00 -1.64
C ASN A 55 -19.36 7.07 -2.85
N ASP A 56 -19.28 5.76 -2.64
CA ASP A 56 -19.40 4.72 -3.66
C ASP A 56 -20.69 4.85 -4.50
N GLU A 57 -21.80 5.15 -3.82
CA GLU A 57 -23.12 5.37 -4.43
C GLU A 57 -23.10 6.48 -5.51
N ALA A 58 -22.23 7.49 -5.36
CA ALA A 58 -22.13 8.55 -6.37
C ALA A 58 -21.47 8.07 -7.67
N ILE A 59 -20.57 7.07 -7.58
CA ILE A 59 -19.96 6.42 -8.74
C ILE A 59 -21.00 5.52 -9.43
N ASP A 60 -21.76 4.74 -8.65
CA ASP A 60 -22.85 3.89 -9.17
C ASP A 60 -23.90 4.69 -9.93
N GLN A 61 -24.33 5.82 -9.36
CA GLN A 61 -25.31 6.71 -10.01
C GLN A 61 -24.78 7.31 -11.31
N LEU A 62 -23.49 7.63 -11.37
CA LEU A 62 -22.86 8.17 -12.56
C LEU A 62 -22.70 7.08 -13.65
N GLU A 63 -22.38 5.84 -13.27
CA GLU A 63 -22.39 4.68 -14.19
C GLU A 63 -23.76 4.54 -14.85
N GLN A 64 -24.82 4.50 -14.04
CA GLN A 64 -26.18 4.32 -14.54
C GLN A 64 -26.61 5.46 -15.47
N HIS A 65 -26.23 6.69 -15.13
CA HIS A 65 -26.48 7.86 -15.97
C HIS A 65 -25.79 7.75 -17.33
N ILE A 66 -24.49 7.45 -17.33
CA ILE A 66 -23.69 7.29 -18.56
C ILE A 66 -24.26 6.14 -19.40
N SER A 67 -24.54 5.00 -18.79
CA SER A 67 -25.12 3.82 -19.47
C SER A 67 -26.46 4.15 -20.13
N HIS A 68 -27.32 4.93 -19.48
CA HIS A 68 -28.58 5.37 -20.07
C HIS A 68 -28.37 6.29 -21.28
N ASP A 69 -27.46 7.26 -21.19
CA ASP A 69 -27.20 8.20 -22.29
C ASP A 69 -26.50 7.54 -23.48
N VAL A 70 -25.60 6.58 -23.23
CA VAL A 70 -25.00 5.74 -24.29
C VAL A 70 -26.08 4.90 -25.01
N MET A 71 -27.05 4.35 -24.28
CA MET A 71 -28.16 3.62 -24.90
C MET A 71 -29.07 4.51 -25.75
N ARG A 72 -29.28 5.78 -25.36
CA ARG A 72 -30.02 6.76 -26.18
C ARG A 72 -29.32 7.04 -27.51
N LEU A 73 -27.99 7.13 -27.51
CA LEU A 73 -27.21 7.26 -28.75
C LEU A 73 -27.35 6.01 -29.62
N ALA A 74 -27.32 4.82 -29.02
CA ALA A 74 -27.44 3.56 -29.74
C ALA A 74 -28.77 3.40 -30.50
N LEU A 75 -29.87 3.96 -29.97
CA LEU A 75 -31.19 3.91 -30.60
C LEU A 75 -31.28 4.73 -31.91
N ARG A 76 -30.30 5.57 -32.23
CA ARG A 76 -30.32 6.43 -33.44
C ARG A 76 -29.84 5.72 -34.71
N GLY A 77 -29.58 4.41 -34.68
CA GLY A 77 -29.13 3.63 -35.83
C GLY A 77 -27.68 3.92 -36.29
N PRO A 78 -26.69 3.85 -35.37
CA PRO A 78 -25.29 4.16 -35.63
C PRO A 78 -24.64 3.21 -36.67
N MET A 79 -23.62 3.69 -37.39
CA MET A 79 -22.84 2.85 -38.31
C MET A 79 -21.93 1.88 -37.53
N ALA A 80 -21.31 0.91 -38.22
CA ALA A 80 -20.50 -0.13 -37.54
C ALA A 80 -19.30 0.41 -36.73
N ARG A 81 -18.76 1.59 -37.09
CA ARG A 81 -17.70 2.27 -36.31
C ARG A 81 -18.24 2.79 -34.98
N ASP A 82 -19.37 3.46 -35.04
CA ASP A 82 -20.08 4.06 -33.92
C ASP A 82 -20.56 2.99 -32.92
N LEU A 83 -20.87 1.77 -33.39
CA LEU A 83 -21.22 0.65 -32.52
C LEU A 83 -20.08 0.22 -31.58
N ARG A 84 -18.81 0.31 -32.02
CA ARG A 84 -17.66 0.02 -31.14
C ARG A 84 -17.51 1.09 -30.06
N GLU A 85 -17.78 2.34 -30.40
CA GLU A 85 -17.72 3.46 -29.45
C GLU A 85 -18.84 3.34 -28.41
N ILE A 86 -20.05 2.95 -28.81
CA ILE A 86 -21.16 2.64 -27.89
C ILE A 86 -20.80 1.49 -26.95
N LEU A 87 -20.26 0.39 -27.48
CA LEU A 87 -19.86 -0.75 -26.65
C LEU A 87 -18.76 -0.37 -25.64
N ALA A 88 -17.80 0.45 -26.06
CA ALA A 88 -16.78 1.01 -25.16
C ALA A 88 -17.41 1.93 -24.10
N GLY A 89 -18.36 2.78 -24.50
CA GLY A 89 -19.10 3.67 -23.61
C GLY A 89 -19.96 2.95 -22.57
N LEU A 90 -20.33 1.69 -22.79
CA LEU A 90 -20.99 0.84 -21.77
C LEU A 90 -19.98 0.08 -20.90
N ARG A 91 -18.86 -0.38 -21.49
CA ARG A 91 -17.89 -1.22 -20.77
C ARG A 91 -16.97 -0.44 -19.86
N ILE A 92 -16.48 0.71 -20.30
CA ILE A 92 -15.54 1.52 -19.54
C ILE A 92 -16.15 2.00 -18.21
N PRO A 93 -17.37 2.59 -18.17
CA PRO A 93 -17.98 3.01 -16.91
C PRO A 93 -18.23 1.84 -15.96
N ALA A 94 -18.71 0.70 -16.47
CA ALA A 94 -18.91 -0.50 -15.67
C ALA A 94 -17.61 -1.04 -15.04
N ASP A 95 -16.48 -0.94 -15.74
CA ASP A 95 -15.18 -1.31 -15.16
C ASP A 95 -14.67 -0.26 -14.17
N ILE A 96 -15.00 1.03 -14.35
CA ILE A 96 -14.70 2.10 -13.38
C ILE A 96 -15.54 1.95 -12.10
N GLU A 97 -16.82 1.62 -12.20
CA GLU A 97 -17.71 1.34 -11.05
C GLU A 97 -17.11 0.24 -10.17
N ARG A 98 -16.64 -0.85 -10.77
CA ARG A 98 -15.95 -1.92 -10.04
C ARG A 98 -14.72 -1.45 -9.28
N ILE A 99 -13.97 -0.48 -9.80
CA ILE A 99 -12.84 0.10 -9.06
C ILE A 99 -13.35 0.84 -7.81
N GLY A 100 -14.45 1.57 -7.94
CA GLY A 100 -15.18 2.19 -6.83
C GLY A 100 -15.59 1.17 -5.77
N ASP A 101 -16.33 0.12 -6.15
CA ASP A 101 -16.80 -0.92 -5.23
C ASP A 101 -15.64 -1.65 -4.55
N TYR A 102 -14.56 -1.95 -5.28
CA TYR A 102 -13.36 -2.53 -4.65
C TYR A 102 -12.75 -1.60 -3.61
N ALA A 103 -12.67 -0.29 -3.87
CA ALA A 103 -12.20 0.69 -2.89
C ALA A 103 -13.14 0.76 -1.67
N ALA A 104 -14.46 0.73 -1.87
CA ALA A 104 -15.44 0.68 -0.79
C ALA A 104 -15.33 -0.62 0.02
N ASN A 105 -15.08 -1.76 -0.62
CA ASN A 105 -14.88 -3.04 0.03
C ASN A 105 -13.58 -3.10 0.85
N VAL A 106 -12.51 -2.47 0.36
CA VAL A 106 -11.28 -2.24 1.13
C VAL A 106 -11.59 -1.41 2.38
N ALA A 107 -12.33 -0.30 2.23
CA ALA A 107 -12.75 0.52 3.36
C ALA A 107 -13.61 -0.26 4.37
N LYS A 108 -14.59 -1.05 3.95
CA LYS A 108 -15.41 -1.92 4.83
C LYS A 108 -14.52 -2.86 5.66
N ARG A 109 -13.52 -3.50 5.03
CA ARG A 109 -12.59 -4.42 5.71
C ARG A 109 -11.65 -3.70 6.68
N SER A 110 -11.23 -2.49 6.34
CA SER A 110 -10.35 -1.69 7.21
C SER A 110 -10.99 -1.39 8.58
N ILE A 111 -12.32 -1.23 8.65
CA ILE A 111 -13.06 -1.01 9.91
C ILE A 111 -12.94 -2.21 10.85
N ALA A 112 -12.98 -3.43 10.30
CA ALA A 112 -12.76 -4.62 11.10
C ALA A 112 -11.31 -4.69 11.61
N LEU A 113 -10.34 -4.36 10.75
CA LEU A 113 -8.91 -4.36 11.08
C LEU A 113 -8.53 -3.27 12.10
N SER A 114 -9.19 -2.11 12.08
CA SER A 114 -8.92 -1.00 13.00
C SER A 114 -9.26 -1.37 14.46
N LYS A 115 -10.24 -2.26 14.65
CA LYS A 115 -10.72 -2.74 15.94
C LYS A 115 -9.85 -3.87 16.52
N VAL A 116 -9.01 -4.50 15.70
CA VAL A 116 -8.10 -5.54 16.17
C VAL A 116 -6.83 -4.89 16.73
N PRO A 117 -6.45 -5.18 17.97
CA PRO A 117 -5.21 -4.70 18.56
C PRO A 117 -3.97 -5.01 17.69
N VAL A 118 -3.05 -4.05 17.58
CA VAL A 118 -1.78 -4.25 16.88
C VAL A 118 -0.84 -5.09 17.75
N ILE A 119 -0.11 -6.02 17.13
CA ILE A 119 0.91 -6.82 17.83
C ILE A 119 2.27 -6.55 17.19
N ALA A 120 3.22 -6.04 17.96
CA ALA A 120 4.63 -6.09 17.62
C ALA A 120 5.22 -7.37 18.20
N SER A 121 5.22 -8.46 17.42
CA SER A 121 5.45 -9.82 17.94
C SER A 121 6.89 -10.12 18.39
N HIS A 122 7.85 -9.31 17.97
CA HIS A 122 9.26 -9.45 18.31
C HIS A 122 9.96 -8.13 18.00
N SER A 123 9.73 -7.13 18.84
CA SER A 123 10.36 -5.81 18.75
C SER A 123 10.75 -5.30 20.14
N ALA A 124 11.86 -4.58 20.23
CA ALA A 124 12.25 -3.86 21.43
C ALA A 124 12.17 -2.34 21.17
N PHE A 125 12.57 -1.51 22.13
CA PHE A 125 12.43 -0.06 22.06
C PHE A 125 13.70 0.62 21.55
N ARG A 126 13.57 1.53 20.58
CA ARG A 126 14.69 2.34 20.05
C ARG A 126 15.35 3.19 21.13
N HIS A 127 14.68 3.43 22.25
CA HIS A 127 15.30 4.02 23.44
C HIS A 127 16.66 3.37 23.81
N PHE A 128 16.75 2.04 23.71
CA PHE A 128 17.97 1.30 24.03
C PHE A 128 18.88 1.07 22.83
N THR A 129 18.38 1.20 21.59
CA THR A 129 19.16 1.03 20.36
C THR A 129 18.70 2.07 19.31
N PRO A 130 19.09 3.34 19.44
CA PRO A 130 18.50 4.44 18.65
C PRO A 130 18.63 4.25 17.14
N ASP A 131 19.75 3.71 16.69
CA ASP A 131 20.08 3.52 15.28
C ASP A 131 19.58 2.19 14.71
N PHE A 132 18.87 1.37 15.48
CA PHE A 132 18.36 0.07 15.02
C PHE A 132 16.88 0.16 14.66
N GLU A 133 16.58 0.43 13.39
CA GLU A 133 15.22 0.72 12.90
C GLU A 133 14.27 -0.47 13.04
N ARG A 134 14.83 -1.68 13.24
CA ARG A 134 14.08 -2.90 13.54
C ARG A 134 13.32 -2.79 14.88
N ASN A 135 13.81 -1.99 15.81
CA ASN A 135 13.09 -1.65 17.04
C ASN A 135 12.06 -0.54 16.80
N ILE A 136 11.08 -0.42 17.68
CA ILE A 136 10.00 0.58 17.56
C ILE A 136 10.36 1.87 18.31
N SER A 137 9.91 3.02 17.80
CA SER A 137 9.99 4.28 18.52
C SER A 137 8.96 4.35 19.65
N ASP A 138 9.15 5.28 20.59
CA ASP A 138 8.16 5.56 21.64
C ASP A 138 6.80 5.97 21.07
N GLU A 139 6.80 6.71 19.96
CA GLU A 139 5.59 7.12 19.25
C GLU A 139 4.79 5.89 18.77
N ILE A 140 5.47 4.94 18.13
CA ILE A 140 4.85 3.69 17.66
C ILE A 140 4.38 2.85 18.86
N ALA A 141 5.19 2.74 19.92
CA ALA A 141 4.82 2.00 21.12
C ALA A 141 3.53 2.55 21.76
N LYS A 142 3.44 3.88 21.91
CA LYS A 142 2.24 4.55 22.43
C LYS A 142 1.05 4.39 21.51
N ALA A 143 1.24 4.44 20.19
CA ALA A 143 0.16 4.19 19.23
C ALA A 143 -0.37 2.76 19.31
N VAL A 144 0.51 1.76 19.48
CA VAL A 144 0.13 0.36 19.72
C VAL A 144 -0.67 0.23 21.02
N ALA A 145 -0.18 0.81 22.12
CA ALA A 145 -0.85 0.77 23.42
C ALA A 145 -2.22 1.46 23.41
N ALA A 146 -2.34 2.63 22.76
CA ALA A 146 -3.59 3.39 22.64
C ALA A 146 -4.71 2.63 21.92
N LYS A 147 -4.36 1.60 21.13
CA LYS A 147 -5.29 0.71 20.44
C LYS A 147 -5.45 -0.66 21.13
N GLY A 148 -5.01 -0.78 22.38
CA GLY A 148 -5.05 -2.03 23.15
C GLY A 148 -4.08 -3.10 22.65
N GLY A 149 -3.10 -2.72 21.82
CA GLY A 149 -2.09 -3.59 21.26
C GLY A 149 -1.02 -4.01 22.27
N VAL A 150 -0.15 -4.92 21.85
CA VAL A 150 0.94 -5.45 22.68
C VAL A 150 2.27 -5.43 21.95
N VAL A 151 3.34 -5.15 22.69
CA VAL A 151 4.73 -5.27 22.23
C VAL A 151 5.35 -6.46 22.94
N GLN A 152 5.75 -7.47 22.17
CA GLN A 152 6.43 -8.66 22.67
C GLN A 152 7.94 -8.42 22.55
N VAL A 153 8.58 -8.14 23.69
CA VAL A 153 10.01 -7.84 23.78
C VAL A 153 10.82 -9.13 23.49
N PRO A 154 11.69 -9.13 22.47
CA PRO A 154 12.53 -10.28 22.14
C PRO A 154 13.77 -10.35 23.05
N PHE A 155 14.42 -11.52 23.06
CA PHE A 155 15.67 -11.78 23.78
C PHE A 155 16.92 -11.72 22.89
N GLY A 156 16.78 -11.38 21.61
CA GLY A 156 17.91 -11.31 20.69
C GLY A 156 18.85 -10.16 21.03
N THR A 157 20.15 -10.43 21.17
CA THR A 157 21.18 -9.45 21.59
C THR A 157 21.13 -8.14 20.79
N ALA A 158 20.98 -8.23 19.46
CA ALA A 158 20.91 -7.05 18.59
C ALA A 158 19.72 -6.11 18.89
N PHE A 159 18.65 -6.61 19.52
CA PHE A 159 17.48 -5.79 19.86
C PHE A 159 17.68 -5.00 21.16
N ILE A 160 18.67 -5.34 21.97
CA ILE A 160 18.81 -4.82 23.34
C ILE A 160 20.20 -4.24 23.62
N ASP A 161 21.20 -4.57 22.81
CA ASP A 161 22.58 -4.06 22.92
C ASP A 161 22.95 -3.24 21.67
N PRO A 162 23.26 -1.93 21.82
CA PRO A 162 23.62 -1.05 20.70
C PRO A 162 24.79 -1.56 19.85
N ALA A 163 25.82 -2.12 20.48
CA ALA A 163 27.00 -2.59 19.77
C ALA A 163 26.68 -3.84 18.94
N SER A 164 25.90 -4.78 19.50
CA SER A 164 25.37 -5.93 18.76
C SER A 164 24.42 -5.51 17.64
N ALA A 165 23.63 -4.45 17.83
CA ALA A 165 22.78 -3.90 16.79
C ALA A 165 23.60 -3.34 15.61
N ALA A 166 24.64 -2.55 15.94
CA ALA A 166 25.56 -1.98 14.96
C ALA A 166 26.29 -3.07 14.17
N ASP A 167 26.82 -4.10 14.85
CA ASP A 167 27.48 -5.22 14.19
C ASP A 167 26.53 -6.01 13.29
N THR A 168 25.27 -6.18 13.71
CA THR A 168 24.24 -6.85 12.90
C THR A 168 23.94 -6.06 11.62
N GLN A 169 23.79 -4.73 11.72
CA GLN A 169 23.59 -3.86 10.55
C GLN A 169 24.82 -3.86 9.63
N ALA A 170 26.03 -3.80 10.21
CA ALA A 170 27.27 -3.86 9.46
C ALA A 170 27.42 -5.21 8.73
N HIS A 171 27.04 -6.31 9.39
CA HIS A 171 27.05 -7.65 8.80
C HIS A 171 26.11 -7.74 7.60
N PHE A 172 24.87 -7.24 7.72
CA PHE A 172 23.94 -7.22 6.58
C PHE A 172 24.46 -6.41 5.39
N ARG A 173 25.11 -5.26 5.63
CA ARG A 173 25.76 -4.49 4.56
C ARG A 173 26.88 -5.29 3.91
N ALA A 174 27.76 -5.88 4.73
CA ALA A 174 28.89 -6.66 4.25
C ALA A 174 28.47 -7.91 3.46
N ILE A 175 27.38 -8.58 3.88
CA ILE A 175 26.76 -9.69 3.14
C ILE A 175 26.25 -9.23 1.79
N ASN A 176 25.48 -8.14 1.75
CA ASN A 176 24.95 -7.62 0.51
C ASN A 176 26.09 -7.25 -0.48
N ASP A 177 27.18 -6.69 0.03
CA ASP A 177 28.38 -6.40 -0.76
C ASP A 177 29.06 -7.69 -1.24
N PHE A 178 29.20 -8.68 -0.37
CA PHE A 178 29.76 -9.99 -0.69
C PHE A 178 28.96 -10.70 -1.80
N ASP A 179 27.64 -10.74 -1.68
CA ASP A 179 26.75 -11.40 -2.63
C ASP A 179 26.72 -10.67 -3.99
N ARG A 180 26.76 -9.33 -3.98
CA ARG A 180 26.94 -8.53 -5.20
C ARG A 180 28.28 -8.83 -5.89
N ASN A 181 29.37 -8.89 -5.13
CA ASN A 181 30.69 -9.22 -5.66
C ASN A 181 30.74 -10.64 -6.23
N ASN A 182 30.15 -11.62 -5.55
CA ASN A 182 30.07 -13.00 -6.03
C ASN A 182 29.25 -13.13 -7.32
N THR A 183 28.16 -12.37 -7.43
CA THR A 183 27.37 -12.31 -8.66
C THR A 183 28.20 -11.77 -9.82
N ALA A 184 29.00 -10.72 -9.59
CA ALA A 184 29.90 -10.16 -10.58
C ALA A 184 31.03 -11.13 -10.99
N LEU A 185 31.64 -11.84 -10.03
CA LEU A 185 32.64 -12.87 -10.31
C LEU A 185 32.08 -13.98 -11.19
N LYS A 186 30.88 -14.47 -10.87
CA LYS A 186 30.20 -15.50 -11.66
C LYS A 186 29.90 -15.03 -13.08
N ALA A 187 29.48 -13.77 -13.27
CA ALA A 187 29.26 -13.19 -14.60
C ALA A 187 30.55 -13.08 -15.43
N GLN A 188 31.71 -12.95 -14.78
CA GLN A 188 33.03 -12.94 -15.41
C GLN A 188 33.61 -14.36 -15.60
N GLY A 189 32.86 -15.42 -15.30
CA GLY A 189 33.33 -16.80 -15.37
C GLY A 189 34.33 -17.18 -14.27
N GLN A 190 34.48 -16.35 -13.24
CA GLN A 190 35.34 -16.62 -12.09
C GLN A 190 34.59 -17.40 -11.00
N PRO A 191 35.27 -18.24 -10.21
CA PRO A 191 34.64 -18.94 -9.10
C PRO A 191 34.16 -17.96 -8.03
N ALA A 192 33.00 -18.25 -7.44
CA ALA A 192 32.48 -17.49 -6.31
C ALA A 192 33.35 -17.69 -5.06
N LYS A 193 33.45 -16.66 -4.22
CA LYS A 193 34.09 -16.75 -2.90
C LYS A 193 33.19 -17.55 -1.96
N ASP A 194 33.82 -18.30 -1.06
CA ASP A 194 33.12 -19.11 -0.07
C ASP A 194 32.48 -18.25 1.02
N ARG A 195 31.17 -18.45 1.21
CA ARG A 195 30.38 -17.73 2.21
C ARG A 195 30.73 -18.16 3.63
N ALA A 196 30.99 -19.45 3.86
CA ALA A 196 31.32 -19.94 5.18
C ALA A 196 32.65 -19.36 5.69
N ALA A 197 33.65 -19.24 4.81
CA ALA A 197 34.90 -18.55 5.12
C ALA A 197 34.71 -17.06 5.46
N PHE A 198 33.84 -16.36 4.72
CA PHE A 198 33.50 -14.97 5.03
C PHE A 198 32.82 -14.84 6.40
N ASP A 199 31.82 -15.66 6.68
CA ASP A 199 31.09 -15.62 7.95
C ASP A 199 32.03 -15.92 9.13
N LYS A 200 32.94 -16.88 8.98
CA LYS A 200 33.96 -17.18 10.01
C LYS A 200 34.89 -15.99 10.28
N LEU A 201 35.42 -15.35 9.24
CA LEU A 201 36.27 -14.17 9.40
C LEU A 201 35.50 -13.00 10.02
N TRP A 202 34.22 -12.88 9.71
CA TRP A 202 33.35 -11.88 10.30
C TRP A 202 33.20 -12.11 11.81
N GLU A 203 32.88 -13.34 12.24
CA GLU A 203 32.75 -13.71 13.65
C GLU A 203 34.05 -13.52 14.43
N GLU A 204 35.22 -13.81 13.82
CA GLU A 204 36.53 -13.56 14.44
C GLU A 204 36.78 -12.08 14.67
N ALA A 205 36.34 -11.20 13.76
CA ALA A 205 36.47 -9.75 13.87
C ALA A 205 35.39 -9.10 14.74
N HIS A 206 34.21 -9.71 14.83
CA HIS A 206 33.03 -9.23 15.56
C HIS A 206 32.53 -10.33 16.50
N PRO A 207 33.27 -10.62 17.59
CA PRO A 207 32.92 -11.70 18.50
C PRO A 207 31.51 -11.48 19.08
N PRO A 208 30.71 -12.56 19.22
CA PRO A 208 29.34 -12.46 19.67
C PRO A 208 29.26 -11.85 21.07
N ARG A 209 28.38 -10.86 21.23
CA ARG A 209 28.09 -10.25 22.52
C ARG A 209 26.95 -11.01 23.20
N SER A 210 27.08 -11.19 24.51
CA SER A 210 26.01 -11.74 25.34
C SER A 210 25.18 -10.61 25.93
N SER A 211 23.87 -10.82 26.01
CA SER A 211 22.97 -9.96 26.76
C SER A 211 22.49 -10.67 28.01
N THR A 212 22.16 -9.87 29.02
CA THR A 212 21.70 -10.35 30.33
C THR A 212 20.18 -10.32 30.41
N LEU A 213 19.62 -11.14 31.30
CA LEU A 213 18.19 -11.08 31.61
C LEU A 213 17.78 -9.68 32.10
N ALA A 214 18.63 -9.00 32.87
CA ALA A 214 18.37 -7.66 33.37
C ALA A 214 18.10 -6.66 32.23
N GLN A 215 18.89 -6.69 31.15
CA GLN A 215 18.69 -5.82 29.99
C GLN A 215 17.34 -6.07 29.28
N VAL A 216 16.84 -7.30 29.30
CA VAL A 216 15.50 -7.64 28.77
C VAL A 216 14.42 -7.12 29.71
N LEU A 217 14.60 -7.24 31.03
CA LEU A 217 13.66 -6.71 32.02
C LEU A 217 13.58 -5.18 31.98
N ASP A 218 14.70 -4.49 31.78
CA ASP A 218 14.74 -3.03 31.62
C ASP A 218 13.86 -2.55 30.45
N GLN A 219 13.83 -3.31 29.35
CA GLN A 219 12.95 -3.02 28.21
C GLN A 219 11.47 -3.17 28.57
N ILE A 220 11.12 -4.21 29.33
CA ILE A 220 9.74 -4.42 29.79
C ILE A 220 9.33 -3.27 30.73
N ASP A 221 10.17 -2.94 31.70
CA ASP A 221 9.92 -1.86 32.65
C ASP A 221 9.81 -0.50 31.96
N TYR A 222 10.60 -0.26 30.91
CA TYR A 222 10.50 0.93 30.08
C TYR A 222 9.18 0.95 29.31
N GLY A 223 8.83 -0.15 28.65
CA GLY A 223 7.58 -0.26 27.89
C GLY A 223 6.32 -0.08 28.73
N VAL A 224 6.32 -0.55 29.99
CA VAL A 224 5.21 -0.34 30.95
C VAL A 224 5.03 1.12 31.34
N LYS A 225 6.09 1.94 31.26
CA LYS A 225 6.05 3.38 31.61
C LYS A 225 5.61 4.28 30.45
N LEU A 226 5.67 3.79 29.20
CA LEU A 226 5.31 4.56 27.99
C LEU A 226 3.80 4.73 27.83
#